data_AF-A0A453RP74-F1
#
_entry.id   AF-A0A453RP74-F1
#
_cell.length_a   1.000
_cell.length_b   1.000
_cell.length_c   1.000
_cell.angle_alpha   90.00
_cell.angle_beta   90.00
_cell.angle_gamma   90.00
#
_symmetry.space_group_name_H-M   'P 1'
#
loop_
_entity.id
_entity.type
_entity.pdbx_description
1 polymer ?
#
loop_
_entity_poly.entity_id
_entity_poly.type
_entity_poly.pdbx_seq_one_letter_code
_entity_poly.pdbx_strand_id
1 'polypeptide(L)'
;MEGRMQGKAQQLSDSNRRIMEADAAPPRRVYQAWKGSNIFFLGGRLIFGPDVRSLIATVCLIVIPVIIFAAVVSPQLAHGYQNQIGGWVASVSIIFTAYILVLLLLTSGRDPGIVPRNSHPPEPEDIGESSNLSDWPGGQHGSAGLPLTKDVLVNGVLVKVKYCHTCMLYRPPRCSHCSICNNCIERFDHHCPWVGQCIGK
;
A
#
# COMPACT_ATOMS: atom_id res chain seq x y z
N MET A 1 -16.10 -64.16 6.67
CA MET A 1 -16.86 -63.40 5.65
C MET A 1 -16.43 -61.94 5.77
N GLU A 2 -15.35 -61.60 5.07
CA GLU A 2 -14.83 -60.24 4.97
C GLU A 2 -15.63 -59.46 3.93
N GLY A 3 -16.00 -58.21 4.24
CA GLY A 3 -16.67 -57.30 3.33
C GLY A 3 -16.13 -55.89 3.50
N ARG A 4 -15.01 -55.59 2.84
CA ARG A 4 -14.36 -54.27 2.79
C ARG A 4 -15.07 -53.39 1.75
N MET A 5 -15.89 -52.44 2.20
CA MET A 5 -16.44 -51.38 1.33
C MET A 5 -15.36 -50.32 1.09
N GLN A 6 -14.65 -50.41 -0.05
CA GLN A 6 -13.82 -49.32 -0.56
C GLN A 6 -14.70 -48.33 -1.34
N GLY A 7 -14.90 -47.12 -0.81
CA GLY A 7 -15.42 -46.01 -1.57
C GLY A 7 -14.41 -45.56 -2.63
N LYS A 8 -14.75 -45.68 -3.91
CA LYS A 8 -13.94 -45.17 -5.03
C LYS A 8 -14.08 -43.64 -5.08
N ALA A 9 -12.99 -42.91 -4.83
CA ALA A 9 -12.86 -41.53 -5.27
C ALA A 9 -12.91 -41.53 -6.80
N GLN A 10 -13.88 -40.82 -7.38
CA GLN A 10 -14.08 -40.76 -8.82
C GLN A 10 -12.94 -39.95 -9.45
N GLN A 11 -11.95 -40.64 -10.04
CA GLN A 11 -10.91 -40.00 -10.84
C GLN A 11 -11.57 -39.25 -12.01
N LEU A 12 -11.37 -37.93 -12.05
CA LEU A 12 -11.80 -37.09 -13.15
C LEU A 12 -11.16 -37.59 -14.46
N SER A 13 -11.99 -37.79 -15.49
CA SER A 13 -11.53 -38.12 -16.86
C SER A 13 -10.57 -37.05 -17.37
N ASP A 14 -9.52 -37.44 -18.08
CA ASP A 14 -8.55 -36.53 -18.73
C ASP A 14 -9.23 -35.49 -19.64
N SER A 15 -10.41 -35.80 -20.18
CA SER A 15 -11.22 -34.84 -20.94
C SER A 15 -11.74 -33.71 -20.04
N ASN A 16 -12.20 -34.02 -18.82
CA ASN A 16 -12.67 -33.01 -17.87
C ASN A 16 -11.52 -32.13 -17.39
N ARG A 17 -10.33 -32.72 -17.20
CA ARG A 17 -9.13 -31.98 -16.84
C ARG A 17 -8.73 -30.99 -17.94
N ARG A 18 -8.73 -31.43 -19.20
CA ARG A 18 -8.42 -30.56 -20.35
C ARG A 18 -9.45 -29.45 -20.54
N ILE A 19 -10.73 -29.71 -20.30
CA ILE A 19 -11.78 -28.68 -20.36
C ILE A 19 -11.54 -27.64 -19.25
N MET A 20 -11.25 -28.07 -18.02
CA MET A 20 -10.93 -27.16 -16.91
C MET A 20 -9.64 -26.35 -17.14
N GLU A 21 -8.62 -26.93 -17.77
CA GLU A 21 -7.38 -26.24 -18.12
C GLU A 21 -7.56 -25.29 -19.32
N ALA A 22 -8.46 -25.60 -20.26
CA ALA A 22 -8.81 -24.73 -21.39
C ALA A 22 -9.69 -23.54 -20.98
N ASP A 23 -10.53 -23.71 -19.96
CA ASP A 23 -11.35 -22.65 -19.36
C ASP A 23 -10.62 -21.86 -18.26
N ALA A 24 -9.39 -22.27 -17.91
CA ALA A 24 -8.57 -21.56 -16.94
C ALA A 24 -8.10 -20.22 -17.53
N ALA A 25 -8.83 -19.16 -17.19
CA ALA A 25 -8.41 -17.80 -17.48
C ALA A 25 -6.95 -17.59 -17.05
N PRO A 26 -6.14 -16.85 -17.84
CA PRO A 26 -4.74 -16.65 -17.52
C PRO A 26 -4.59 -16.05 -16.11
N PRO A 27 -3.56 -16.45 -15.34
CA PRO A 27 -3.38 -16.01 -13.97
C PRO A 27 -3.28 -14.47 -13.94
N ARG A 28 -4.17 -13.85 -13.16
CA ARG A 28 -4.19 -12.39 -13.01
C ARG A 28 -2.98 -11.94 -12.19
N ARG A 29 -2.31 -10.88 -12.64
CA ARG A 29 -1.21 -10.26 -11.89
C ARG A 29 -1.78 -9.53 -10.68
N VAL A 30 -1.00 -9.44 -9.59
CA VAL A 30 -1.44 -8.85 -8.31
C VAL A 30 -2.06 -7.46 -8.49
N TYR A 31 -1.44 -6.59 -9.28
CA TYR A 31 -1.95 -5.23 -9.52
C TYR A 31 -3.31 -5.19 -10.26
N GLN A 32 -3.68 -6.24 -10.99
CA GLN A 32 -4.96 -6.35 -11.71
C GLN A 32 -6.10 -6.80 -10.80
N ALA A 33 -5.78 -7.50 -9.71
CA ALA A 33 -6.74 -8.01 -8.74
C ALA A 33 -6.74 -7.21 -7.42
N TRP A 34 -6.01 -6.09 -7.38
CA TRP A 34 -5.82 -5.27 -6.18
C TRP A 34 -7.14 -4.62 -5.73
N LYS A 35 -7.49 -4.78 -4.45
CA LYS A 35 -8.78 -4.33 -3.89
C LYS A 35 -8.73 -2.96 -3.20
N GLY A 36 -7.77 -2.11 -3.55
CA GLY A 36 -7.59 -0.76 -3.00
C GLY A 36 -7.76 0.36 -4.05
N SER A 37 -7.61 1.62 -3.63
CA SER A 37 -7.79 2.79 -4.51
C SER A 37 -6.48 3.22 -5.21
N ASN A 38 -5.44 2.39 -5.16
CA ASN A 38 -4.15 2.71 -5.79
C ASN A 38 -4.22 2.63 -7.31
N ILE A 39 -3.40 3.44 -7.96
CA ILE A 39 -3.25 3.47 -9.41
C ILE A 39 -1.88 2.91 -9.76
N PHE A 40 -1.86 1.91 -10.63
CA PHE A 40 -0.66 1.19 -11.01
C PHE A 40 -0.19 1.60 -12.40
N PHE A 41 1.10 1.90 -12.55
CA PHE A 41 1.74 2.18 -13.83
C PHE A 41 2.85 1.16 -14.12
N LEU A 42 3.29 1.10 -15.39
CA LEU A 42 4.40 0.25 -15.84
C LEU A 42 4.24 -1.23 -15.46
N GLY A 43 3.02 -1.77 -15.61
CA GLY A 43 2.72 -3.16 -15.26
C GLY A 43 2.79 -3.47 -13.76
N GLY A 44 2.56 -2.47 -12.90
CA GLY A 44 2.58 -2.60 -11.44
C GLY A 44 3.90 -2.24 -10.77
N ARG A 45 4.89 -1.73 -11.52
CA ARG A 45 6.18 -1.30 -10.96
C ARG A 45 6.11 0.04 -10.22
N LEU A 46 5.13 0.88 -10.55
CA LEU A 46 4.84 2.12 -9.86
C LEU A 46 3.46 2.05 -9.24
N ILE A 47 3.36 2.48 -7.99
CA ILE A 47 2.15 2.45 -7.19
C ILE A 47 1.88 3.87 -6.69
N PHE A 48 0.85 4.50 -7.23
CA PHE A 48 0.41 5.82 -6.79
C PHE A 48 -0.86 5.71 -5.95
N GLY A 49 -1.11 6.72 -5.13
CA GLY A 49 -2.37 6.85 -4.42
C GLY A 49 -3.47 7.39 -5.35
N PRO A 50 -4.72 7.44 -4.87
CA PRO A 50 -5.86 7.95 -5.64
C PRO A 50 -5.72 9.43 -5.98
N ASP A 51 -4.96 10.18 -5.18
CA ASP A 51 -4.74 11.62 -5.36
C ASP A 51 -3.57 11.94 -6.30
N VAL A 52 -3.14 11.01 -7.18
CA VAL A 52 -2.01 11.27 -8.10
C VAL A 52 -2.17 12.54 -8.95
N ARG A 53 -3.38 13.04 -9.14
CA ARG A 53 -3.63 14.30 -9.87
C ARG A 53 -3.08 15.53 -9.14
N SER A 54 -3.06 15.56 -7.81
CA SER A 54 -2.45 16.66 -7.06
C SER A 54 -0.92 16.68 -7.19
N LEU A 55 -0.29 15.56 -7.57
CA LEU A 55 1.13 15.52 -7.92
C LEU A 55 1.44 16.47 -9.08
N ILE A 56 0.54 16.59 -10.07
CA ILE A 56 0.69 17.52 -11.19
C ILE A 56 0.77 18.96 -10.67
N ALA A 57 -0.09 19.31 -9.71
CA ALA A 57 -0.06 20.63 -9.08
C ALA A 57 1.27 20.87 -8.35
N THR A 58 1.77 19.90 -7.57
CA THR A 58 3.07 19.99 -6.90
C THR A 58 4.22 20.17 -7.90
N VAL A 59 4.23 19.41 -9.01
CA VAL A 59 5.23 19.54 -10.07
C VAL A 59 5.17 20.94 -10.68
N CYS A 60 3.98 21.46 -10.98
CA CYS A 60 3.81 22.82 -11.50
C CYS A 60 4.34 23.88 -10.52
N LEU A 61 4.05 23.74 -9.22
CA LEU A 61 4.53 24.66 -8.18
C LEU A 61 6.06 24.67 -8.03
N ILE A 62 6.74 23.58 -8.41
CA ILE A 62 8.20 23.48 -8.41
C ILE A 62 8.78 24.02 -9.73
N VAL A 63 8.24 23.57 -10.86
CA VAL A 63 8.83 23.82 -12.19
C VAL A 63 8.58 25.25 -12.67
N ILE A 64 7.38 25.80 -12.48
CA ILE A 64 7.04 27.13 -13.00
C ILE A 64 7.96 28.23 -12.41
N PRO A 65 8.18 28.32 -11.08
CA PRO A 65 9.10 29.31 -10.52
C PRO A 65 10.53 29.14 -11.03
N VAL A 66 10.99 27.91 -11.22
CA VAL A 66 12.34 27.62 -11.75
C VAL A 66 12.47 28.08 -13.20
N ILE A 67 11.45 27.86 -14.03
CA ILE A 67 11.42 28.36 -15.41
C ILE A 67 11.46 29.89 -15.43
N ILE A 68 10.63 30.55 -14.60
CA ILE A 68 10.61 32.02 -14.52
C ILE A 68 11.99 32.55 -14.08
N PHE A 69 12.59 31.95 -13.04
CA PHE A 69 13.93 32.31 -12.59
C PHE A 69 14.98 32.15 -13.70
N ALA A 70 14.98 31.01 -14.40
CA ALA A 70 15.93 30.73 -15.46
C ALA A 70 15.74 31.66 -16.69
N ALA A 71 14.51 32.06 -17.00
CA ALA A 71 14.20 32.90 -18.16
C ALA A 71 14.33 34.41 -17.89
N VAL A 72 14.05 34.86 -16.67
CA VAL A 72 13.89 36.30 -16.35
C VAL A 72 14.87 36.81 -15.30
N VAL A 73 15.57 35.95 -14.56
CA VAL A 73 16.51 36.39 -13.53
C VAL A 73 17.94 35.99 -13.90
N SER A 74 18.14 34.77 -14.39
CA SER A 74 19.46 34.27 -14.77
C SER A 74 20.14 35.07 -15.90
N PRO A 75 19.45 35.48 -16.99
CA PRO A 75 20.09 36.28 -18.03
C PRO A 75 20.54 37.65 -17.50
N GLN A 76 19.74 38.27 -16.64
CA GLN A 76 20.01 39.58 -16.05
C GLN A 76 21.22 39.50 -15.12
N LEU A 77 21.31 38.43 -14.32
CA LEU A 77 22.49 38.12 -13.51
C LEU A 77 23.73 37.89 -14.39
N ALA A 78 23.59 37.21 -15.53
CA ALA A 78 24.68 36.96 -16.45
C ALA A 78 25.17 38.23 -17.18
N HIS A 79 24.31 39.22 -17.39
CA HIS A 79 24.72 40.52 -17.97
C HIS A 79 25.33 41.44 -16.89
N GLY A 80 24.82 41.40 -15.66
CA GLY A 80 25.25 42.29 -14.57
C GLY A 80 26.52 41.84 -13.84
N TYR A 81 26.79 40.55 -13.80
CA TYR A 81 28.03 39.95 -13.30
C TYR A 81 28.76 39.26 -14.45
N GLN A 82 30.07 39.01 -14.32
CA GLN A 82 30.81 38.24 -15.34
C GLN A 82 30.02 36.99 -15.75
N ASN A 83 29.74 36.84 -17.06
CA ASN A 83 28.82 35.88 -17.69
C ASN A 83 28.85 34.45 -17.09
N GLN A 84 30.00 34.02 -16.58
CA GLN A 84 30.20 32.71 -15.97
C GLN A 84 29.32 32.47 -14.72
N ILE A 85 29.12 33.47 -13.87
CA ILE A 85 28.38 33.29 -12.60
C ILE A 85 26.90 32.99 -12.86
N GLY A 86 26.26 33.75 -13.75
CA GLY A 86 24.85 33.55 -14.10
C GLY A 86 24.60 32.16 -14.71
N GLY A 87 25.49 31.70 -15.60
CA GLY A 87 25.40 30.37 -16.20
C GLY A 87 25.51 29.23 -15.18
N TRP A 88 26.44 29.33 -14.22
CA TRP A 88 26.56 28.35 -13.15
C TRP A 88 25.34 28.31 -12.24
N VAL A 89 24.81 29.48 -11.85
CA VAL A 89 23.63 29.57 -10.99
C VAL A 89 22.42 28.88 -11.64
N ALA A 90 22.12 29.18 -12.91
CA ALA A 90 21.04 28.50 -13.62
C ALA A 90 21.26 26.98 -13.74
N SER A 91 22.49 26.56 -14.06
CA SER A 91 22.83 25.14 -14.21
C SER A 91 22.60 24.37 -12.91
N VAL A 92 23.08 24.92 -11.78
CA VAL A 92 22.89 24.31 -10.44
C VAL A 92 21.41 24.26 -10.07
N SER A 93 20.65 25.34 -10.31
CA SER A 93 19.21 25.37 -10.05
C SER A 93 18.45 24.31 -10.85
N ILE A 94 18.80 24.12 -12.14
CA ILE A 94 18.17 23.10 -12.99
C ILE A 94 18.50 21.69 -12.51
N ILE A 95 19.77 21.41 -12.21
CA ILE A 95 20.21 20.09 -11.71
C ILE A 95 19.51 19.77 -10.39
N PHE A 96 19.47 20.71 -9.45
CA PHE A 96 18.81 20.49 -8.16
C PHE A 96 17.30 20.32 -8.31
N THR A 97 16.68 21.05 -9.23
CA THR A 97 15.25 20.86 -9.56
C THR A 97 14.99 19.48 -10.13
N ALA A 98 15.82 19.00 -11.07
CA ALA A 98 15.71 17.67 -11.61
C ALA A 98 15.85 16.59 -10.51
N TYR A 99 16.81 16.78 -9.59
CA TYR A 99 16.98 15.91 -8.44
C TYR A 99 15.74 15.88 -7.54
N ILE A 100 15.16 17.04 -7.20
CA ILE A 100 13.91 17.14 -6.42
C ILE A 100 12.76 16.43 -7.12
N LEU A 101 12.60 16.61 -8.44
CA LEU A 101 11.53 15.96 -9.20
C LEU A 101 11.69 14.43 -9.22
N VAL A 102 12.93 13.94 -9.32
CA VAL A 102 13.22 12.50 -9.18
C VAL A 102 12.82 12.03 -7.80
N LEU A 103 13.25 12.70 -6.72
CA LEU A 103 12.87 12.34 -5.35
C LEU A 103 11.36 12.37 -5.13
N LEU A 104 10.66 13.37 -5.66
CA LEU A 104 9.21 13.49 -5.59
C LEU A 104 8.53 12.29 -6.28
N LEU A 105 8.93 11.96 -7.51
CA LEU A 105 8.39 10.81 -8.23
C LEU A 105 8.67 9.48 -7.51
N LEU A 106 9.89 9.35 -6.98
CA LEU A 106 10.36 8.23 -6.19
C LEU A 106 9.60 8.04 -4.87
N THR A 107 9.10 9.12 -4.29
CA THR A 107 8.29 9.09 -3.05
C THR A 107 6.83 8.82 -3.39
N SER A 108 6.33 9.39 -4.49
CA SER A 108 4.93 9.27 -4.94
C SER A 108 4.59 7.90 -5.54
N GLY A 109 5.53 7.30 -6.27
CA GLY A 109 5.30 6.08 -7.04
C GLY A 109 5.79 4.79 -6.36
N ARG A 110 6.26 4.85 -5.10
CA ARG A 110 6.69 3.66 -4.35
C ARG A 110 5.57 3.08 -3.50
N ASP A 111 5.68 1.79 -3.21
CA ASP A 111 4.85 1.13 -2.21
C ASP A 111 5.07 1.81 -0.85
N PRO A 112 4.03 2.39 -0.22
CA PRO A 112 4.15 3.01 1.11
C PRO A 112 4.15 1.98 2.25
N GLY A 113 4.25 0.68 1.94
CA GLY A 113 4.20 -0.41 2.90
C GLY A 113 2.80 -1.01 3.01
N ILE A 114 2.12 -1.26 1.90
CA ILE A 114 0.74 -1.78 1.94
C ILE A 114 0.72 -3.21 2.47
N VAL A 115 -0.06 -3.43 3.54
CA VAL A 115 -0.30 -4.75 4.11
C VAL A 115 -1.38 -5.46 3.27
N PRO A 116 -1.07 -6.65 2.70
CA PRO A 116 -2.05 -7.42 1.92
C PRO A 116 -3.31 -7.73 2.73
N ARG A 117 -4.46 -7.61 2.08
CA ARG A 117 -5.75 -7.99 2.68
C ARG A 117 -5.79 -9.50 2.90
N ASN A 118 -6.37 -9.93 4.00
CA ASN A 118 -6.60 -11.36 4.21
C ASN A 118 -7.73 -11.83 3.29
N SER A 119 -7.64 -13.05 2.77
CA SER A 119 -8.69 -13.63 1.92
C SER A 119 -9.93 -14.01 2.73
N HIS A 120 -9.72 -14.39 3.98
CA HIS A 120 -10.74 -14.80 4.94
C HIS A 120 -10.49 -14.10 6.28
N PRO A 121 -11.52 -13.77 7.07
CA PRO A 121 -11.32 -13.34 8.44
C PRO A 121 -10.50 -14.37 9.24
N PRO A 122 -9.65 -13.94 10.19
CA PRO A 122 -8.99 -14.87 11.11
C PRO A 122 -10.02 -15.72 11.85
N GLU A 123 -9.75 -17.00 12.07
CA GLU A 123 -10.66 -17.85 12.85
C GLU A 123 -10.54 -17.55 14.36
N PRO A 124 -11.63 -17.73 15.15
CA PRO A 124 -11.60 -17.49 16.59
C PRO A 124 -10.65 -18.40 17.38
N GLU A 125 -10.23 -19.52 16.81
CA GLU A 125 -9.42 -20.55 17.49
C GLU A 125 -7.93 -20.18 17.52
N ASP A 126 -7.43 -19.42 16.53
CA ASP A 126 -6.09 -18.78 16.52
C ASP A 126 -5.94 -17.66 17.59
N ILE A 127 -6.97 -17.43 18.40
CA ILE A 127 -7.06 -16.41 19.46
C ILE A 127 -6.79 -17.04 20.83
N GLY A 128 -6.81 -18.37 20.94
CA GLY A 128 -6.67 -19.10 22.20
C GLY A 128 -5.23 -19.52 22.51
N GLU A 129 -4.42 -18.62 23.07
CA GLU A 129 -3.32 -19.05 23.96
C GLU A 129 -2.83 -17.96 24.94
N SER A 130 -3.25 -16.68 24.82
CA SER A 130 -2.77 -15.61 25.73
C SER A 130 -3.86 -14.85 26.50
N SER A 131 -5.14 -15.22 26.40
CA SER A 131 -6.25 -14.52 27.06
C SER A 131 -6.84 -15.32 28.22
N ASN A 132 -6.05 -15.60 29.25
CA ASN A 132 -6.55 -15.98 30.57
C ASN A 132 -6.35 -14.80 31.55
N LEU A 133 -7.06 -13.69 31.35
CA LEU A 133 -7.33 -12.73 32.44
C LEU A 133 -8.41 -11.70 32.06
N SER A 134 -9.68 -12.06 32.28
CA SER A 134 -10.73 -11.22 32.90
C SER A 134 -12.11 -11.81 32.60
N ASP A 135 -12.60 -12.62 33.53
CA ASP A 135 -14.02 -12.95 33.63
C ASP A 135 -14.81 -11.66 33.91
N TRP A 136 -15.75 -11.31 33.01
CA TRP A 136 -16.79 -10.32 33.28
C TRP A 136 -18.15 -10.97 33.05
N PRO A 137 -18.96 -11.23 34.10
CA PRO A 137 -20.23 -11.91 33.95
C PRO A 137 -21.34 -10.89 33.67
N GLY A 138 -21.80 -10.83 32.42
CA GLY A 138 -23.07 -10.17 32.09
C GLY A 138 -23.13 -9.56 30.69
N GLY A 139 -23.74 -10.28 29.74
CA GLY A 139 -24.08 -9.73 28.43
C GLY A 139 -24.58 -10.80 27.45
N GLN A 140 -25.86 -10.75 27.11
CA GLN A 140 -26.60 -11.66 26.23
C GLN A 140 -26.07 -11.73 24.78
N HIS A 141 -26.23 -12.92 24.20
CA HIS A 141 -26.10 -13.33 22.80
C HIS A 141 -26.27 -12.21 21.74
N GLY A 142 -25.28 -12.11 20.83
CA GLY A 142 -25.41 -11.36 19.58
C GLY A 142 -24.16 -11.46 18.71
N SER A 143 -24.11 -12.46 17.81
CA SER A 143 -23.04 -12.78 16.85
C SER A 143 -21.65 -13.03 17.47
N ALA A 144 -21.03 -14.18 17.16
CA ALA A 144 -19.63 -14.46 17.50
C ALA A 144 -18.72 -13.52 16.68
N GLY A 145 -18.65 -12.25 17.09
CA GLY A 145 -17.80 -11.24 16.47
C GLY A 145 -16.36 -11.46 16.90
N LEU A 146 -15.42 -11.42 15.93
CA LEU A 146 -14.00 -11.42 16.23
C LEU A 146 -13.68 -10.29 17.22
N PRO A 147 -12.86 -10.54 18.25
CA PRO A 147 -12.53 -9.52 19.23
C PRO A 147 -11.85 -8.37 18.52
N LEU A 148 -12.34 -7.15 18.76
CA LEU A 148 -11.85 -5.93 18.09
C LEU A 148 -10.36 -5.70 18.36
N THR A 149 -9.85 -6.24 19.46
CA THR A 149 -8.44 -6.17 19.84
C THR A 149 -7.87 -7.55 20.17
N LYS A 150 -6.63 -7.80 19.76
CA LYS A 150 -5.83 -8.98 20.10
C LYS A 150 -4.51 -8.53 20.69
N ASP A 151 -3.97 -9.22 21.69
CA ASP A 151 -2.62 -8.97 22.18
C ASP A 151 -1.62 -9.80 21.37
N VAL A 152 -0.55 -9.16 20.92
CA VAL A 152 0.51 -9.79 20.12
C VAL A 152 1.84 -9.54 20.79
N LEU A 153 2.65 -10.59 20.96
CA LEU A 153 3.98 -10.48 21.53
C LEU A 153 4.96 -9.94 20.49
N VAL A 154 5.61 -8.82 20.79
CA VAL A 154 6.63 -8.19 19.94
C VAL A 154 7.87 -7.96 20.79
N ASN A 155 8.97 -8.65 20.48
CA ASN A 155 10.22 -8.57 21.25
C ASN A 155 10.03 -8.78 22.77
N GLY A 156 9.13 -9.70 23.16
CA GLY A 156 8.82 -9.98 24.57
C GLY A 156 7.84 -9.00 25.23
N VAL A 157 7.35 -7.98 24.52
CA VAL A 157 6.34 -7.04 25.01
C VAL A 157 4.98 -7.33 24.38
N LEU A 158 3.95 -7.45 25.21
CA LEU A 158 2.56 -7.59 24.73
C LEU A 158 2.06 -6.24 24.20
N VAL A 159 1.68 -6.21 22.92
CA VAL A 159 1.12 -5.03 22.25
C VAL A 159 -0.29 -5.35 21.78
N LYS A 160 -1.24 -4.51 22.19
CA LYS A 160 -2.63 -4.62 21.75
C LYS A 160 -2.78 -4.11 20.31
N VAL A 161 -3.16 -5.00 19.39
CA VAL A 161 -3.47 -4.68 17.99
C VAL A 161 -4.97 -4.63 17.77
N LYS A 162 -5.39 -3.86 16.76
CA LYS A 162 -6.81 -3.68 16.41
C LYS A 162 -7.16 -4.37 15.10
N TYR A 163 -8.32 -4.99 15.03
CA TYR A 163 -8.85 -5.54 13.79
C TYR A 163 -9.20 -4.43 12.78
N CYS A 164 -9.06 -4.74 11.49
CA CYS A 164 -9.51 -3.92 10.37
C CYS A 164 -10.53 -4.73 9.57
N HIS A 165 -11.80 -4.32 9.62
CA HIS A 165 -12.88 -5.01 8.89
C HIS A 165 -12.72 -4.93 7.37
N THR A 166 -12.19 -3.81 6.86
CA THR A 166 -12.00 -3.59 5.42
C THR A 166 -10.93 -4.52 4.82
N CYS A 167 -9.82 -4.70 5.54
CA CYS A 167 -8.70 -5.53 5.09
C CYS A 167 -8.73 -6.96 5.65
N MET A 168 -9.71 -7.26 6.53
CA MET A 168 -9.92 -8.54 7.21
C MET A 168 -8.69 -9.05 7.96
N LEU A 169 -7.96 -8.17 8.64
CA LEU A 169 -6.72 -8.51 9.35
C LEU A 169 -6.62 -7.80 10.70
N TYR A 170 -5.90 -8.41 11.64
CA TYR A 170 -5.38 -7.69 12.80
C TYR A 170 -4.19 -6.84 12.35
N ARG A 171 -4.29 -5.53 12.54
CA ARG A 171 -3.28 -4.58 12.07
C ARG A 171 -1.95 -4.85 12.78
N PRO A 172 -0.85 -5.10 12.04
CA PRO A 172 0.47 -5.21 12.65
C PRO A 172 0.80 -3.99 13.53
N PRO A 173 1.72 -4.11 14.49
CA PRO A 173 2.16 -2.96 15.28
C PRO A 173 2.55 -1.77 14.38
N ARG A 174 2.06 -0.58 14.71
CA ARG A 174 2.23 0.67 13.93
C ARG A 174 1.56 0.68 12.55
N CYS A 175 0.72 -0.29 12.22
CA CYS A 175 -0.09 -0.27 11.00
C CYS A 175 -1.42 0.46 11.23
N SER A 176 -1.81 1.31 10.30
CA SER A 176 -3.12 1.98 10.30
C SER A 176 -3.80 1.84 8.95
N HIS A 177 -5.14 1.87 8.95
CA HIS A 177 -5.92 1.87 7.73
C HIS A 177 -6.10 3.30 7.23
N CYS A 178 -5.65 3.59 6.01
CA CYS A 178 -5.97 4.83 5.31
C CYS A 178 -7.26 4.63 4.52
N SER A 179 -8.31 5.38 4.86
CA SER A 179 -9.60 5.33 4.15
C SER A 179 -9.51 5.86 2.73
N ILE A 180 -8.61 6.82 2.46
CA ILE A 180 -8.41 7.42 1.12
C ILE A 180 -7.84 6.38 0.16
N CYS A 181 -6.68 5.80 0.50
CA CYS A 181 -6.06 4.74 -0.30
C CYS A 181 -6.82 3.41 -0.19
N ASN A 182 -7.71 3.27 0.79
CA ASN A 182 -8.45 2.06 1.13
C ASN A 182 -7.49 0.88 1.35
N ASN A 183 -6.47 1.06 2.19
CA ASN A 183 -5.49 0.02 2.51
C ASN A 183 -4.94 0.20 3.91
N CYS A 184 -4.52 -0.92 4.52
CA CYS A 184 -3.68 -0.91 5.70
C CYS A 184 -2.22 -0.65 5.29
N ILE A 185 -1.58 0.33 5.92
CA ILE A 185 -0.21 0.76 5.63
C ILE A 185 0.68 0.49 6.85
N GLU A 186 1.80 -0.19 6.66
CA GLU A 186 2.79 -0.45 7.70
C GLU A 186 3.53 0.84 8.08
N ARG A 187 3.75 1.03 9.39
CA ARG A 187 4.34 2.26 9.95
C ARG A 187 3.71 3.53 9.36
N PHE A 188 2.40 3.49 9.17
CA PHE A 188 1.63 4.61 8.63
C PHE A 188 1.92 5.89 9.43
N ASP A 189 2.28 6.94 8.70
CA ASP A 189 2.39 8.28 9.24
C ASP A 189 1.15 9.09 8.84
N HIS A 190 1.02 9.41 7.56
CA HIS A 190 -0.12 10.17 7.06
C HIS A 190 -0.38 9.91 5.57
N HIS A 191 -1.51 10.39 5.07
CA HIS A 191 -1.77 10.50 3.63
C HIS A 191 -1.39 11.91 3.17
N CYS A 192 -0.46 12.03 2.22
CA CYS A 192 0.05 13.32 1.79
C CYS A 192 -0.56 13.73 0.44
N PRO A 193 -1.39 14.80 0.39
CA PRO A 193 -1.95 15.27 -0.88
C PRO A 193 -0.89 15.79 -1.84
N TRP A 194 0.22 16.34 -1.36
CA TRP A 194 1.27 16.90 -2.23
C TRP A 194 2.05 15.82 -2.99
N VAL A 195 2.15 14.64 -2.39
CA VAL A 195 2.76 13.44 -2.98
C VAL A 195 1.70 12.58 -3.68
N GLY A 196 0.42 12.74 -3.32
CA GLY A 196 -0.71 11.98 -3.87
C GLY A 196 -0.76 10.53 -3.37
N GLN A 197 -0.15 10.22 -2.21
CA GLN A 197 0.04 8.86 -1.69
C GLN A 197 0.22 8.86 -0.16
N CYS A 198 0.01 7.70 0.47
CA CYS A 198 0.38 7.47 1.86
C CYS A 198 1.90 7.57 2.10
N ILE A 199 2.29 8.03 3.28
CA ILE A 199 3.65 8.00 3.80
C ILE A 199 3.70 6.93 4.89
N GLY A 200 4.57 5.95 4.69
CA GLY A 200 4.70 4.76 5.53
C GLY A 200 6.08 4.12 5.36
N LYS A 201 6.19 2.82 5.62
CA LYS A 201 7.46 2.09 5.65
C LYS A 201 8.03 1.79 4.27
#